data_AF-A0A1Y6K1B0-F1
#
_entry.id   AF-A0A1Y6K1B0-F1
#
_cell.length_a   1.000
_cell.length_b   1.000
_cell.length_c   1.000
_cell.angle_alpha   90.00
_cell.angle_beta   90.00
_cell.angle_gamma   90.00
#
_symmetry.space_group_name_H-M   'P 1'
#
loop_
_entity.id
_entity.type
_entity.pdbx_description
1 polymer ?
#
loop_
_entity_poly.entity_id
_entity_poly.type
_entity_poly.pdbx_seq_one_letter_code
_entity_poly.pdbx_strand_id
1 'polypeptide(L)'
;MMHHTIGEILRTIRQSAYQDDLRGLKHDLLMFDIPLWYYLNLETSQADRLPPEKEDLLMRFFALDPAILPQLRTAVDLKQAVSDAMLALLDKHAWQFRRMQLPWPDSAQVAQHFPSAHNSDPAAKFRYADLLRFLRVTILKKPVVSLADYFDLPPLIYWQMETAQKPLTADMVAWLKEVLNTDDLRQYTHADDLMAVVDQAYDNGTVMDL
;
A
#
# COMPACT_ATOMS: atom_id res chain seq x y z
N MET A 1 5.87 -31.01 29.62
CA MET A 1 5.25 -30.09 28.65
C MET A 1 6.37 -29.22 28.11
N MET A 2 6.56 -29.17 26.79
CA MET A 2 7.41 -28.12 26.20
C MET A 2 6.65 -26.81 26.31
N HIS A 3 7.34 -25.76 26.78
CA HIS A 3 6.81 -24.41 26.85
C HIS A 3 7.83 -23.49 26.20
N HIS A 4 7.40 -22.74 25.19
CA HIS A 4 8.24 -21.75 24.53
C HIS A 4 8.09 -20.41 25.23
N THR A 5 9.24 -19.78 25.49
CA THR A 5 9.34 -18.45 26.07
C THR A 5 8.89 -17.39 25.07
N ILE A 6 8.56 -16.19 25.55
CA ILE A 6 8.29 -15.05 24.66
C ILE A 6 9.50 -14.74 23.78
N GLY A 7 10.72 -14.86 24.32
CA GLY A 7 11.93 -14.60 23.55
C GLY A 7 12.09 -15.54 22.35
N GLU A 8 11.82 -16.83 22.55
CA GLU A 8 11.85 -17.83 21.46
C GLU A 8 10.77 -17.55 20.41
N ILE A 9 9.55 -17.26 20.84
CA ILE A 9 8.42 -16.94 19.94
C ILE A 9 8.74 -15.71 19.08
N LEU A 10 9.15 -14.61 19.69
CA LEU A 10 9.48 -13.37 18.98
C LEU A 10 10.64 -13.57 17.99
N ARG A 11 11.66 -14.33 18.39
CA ARG A 11 12.79 -14.66 17.51
C ARG A 11 12.34 -15.47 16.30
N THR A 12 11.52 -16.50 16.51
CA THR A 12 11.02 -17.33 15.41
C THR A 12 10.12 -16.54 14.47
N ILE A 13 9.24 -15.68 14.98
CA ILE A 13 8.41 -14.80 14.14
C ILE A 13 9.28 -13.85 13.32
N ARG A 14 10.25 -13.16 13.95
CA ARG A 14 11.20 -12.28 13.25
C ARG A 14 11.94 -13.02 12.14
N GLN A 15 12.42 -14.23 12.42
CA GLN A 15 13.14 -15.04 11.43
C GLN A 15 12.24 -15.40 10.23
N SER A 16 10.98 -15.75 10.47
CA SER A 16 10.03 -16.03 9.40
C SER A 16 9.65 -14.77 8.59
N ALA A 17 9.44 -13.63 9.26
CA ALA A 17 9.00 -12.39 8.62
C ALA A 17 10.11 -11.64 7.88
N TYR A 18 11.31 -11.57 8.49
CA TYR A 18 12.41 -10.74 7.99
C TYR A 18 13.60 -11.56 7.45
N GLN A 19 13.60 -12.89 7.57
CA GLN A 19 14.72 -13.74 7.13
C GLN A 19 16.08 -13.27 7.69
N ASP A 20 16.08 -12.83 8.95
CA ASP A 20 17.23 -12.21 9.64
C ASP A 20 17.68 -10.82 9.12
N ASP A 21 16.91 -10.14 8.27
CA ASP A 21 17.13 -8.74 7.92
C ASP A 21 16.79 -7.79 9.10
N LEU A 22 17.81 -7.47 9.89
CA LEU A 22 17.69 -6.53 11.01
C LEU A 22 17.51 -5.06 10.55
N ARG A 23 17.83 -4.72 9.29
CA ARG A 23 17.64 -3.35 8.78
C ARG A 23 16.17 -3.12 8.45
N GLY A 24 15.53 -4.06 7.74
CA GLY A 24 14.09 -4.05 7.51
C GLY A 24 13.31 -4.01 8.81
N LEU A 25 13.65 -4.90 9.76
CA LEU A 25 13.03 -4.90 11.09
C LEU A 25 13.14 -3.54 11.78
N LYS A 26 14.34 -2.94 11.80
CA LYS A 26 14.55 -1.64 12.45
C LYS A 26 13.67 -0.56 11.84
N HIS A 27 13.53 -0.54 10.52
CA HIS A 27 12.71 0.44 9.82
C HIS A 27 11.24 0.33 10.23
N ASP A 28 10.70 -0.90 10.25
CA ASP A 28 9.30 -1.12 10.58
C ASP A 28 9.01 -0.87 12.07
N LEU A 29 9.93 -1.26 12.97
CA LEU A 29 9.77 -1.00 14.41
C LEU A 29 9.67 0.49 14.75
N LEU A 30 10.32 1.37 13.96
CA LEU A 30 10.22 2.83 14.14
C LEU A 30 8.79 3.34 13.93
N MET A 31 8.02 2.73 13.02
CA MET A 31 6.63 3.12 12.76
C MET A 31 5.70 2.82 13.95
N PHE A 32 6.14 1.98 14.89
CA PHE A 32 5.40 1.59 16.09
C PHE A 32 6.02 2.14 17.37
N ASP A 33 6.99 3.06 17.26
CA ASP A 33 7.75 3.62 18.39
C ASP A 33 8.42 2.53 19.27
N ILE A 34 8.81 1.39 18.67
CA ILE A 34 9.50 0.30 19.37
C ILE A 34 11.01 0.42 19.09
N PRO A 35 11.86 0.70 20.10
CA PRO A 35 13.30 0.73 19.87
C PRO A 35 13.84 -0.67 19.53
N LEU A 36 14.70 -0.77 18.51
CA LEU A 36 15.31 -2.04 18.10
C LEU A 36 16.00 -2.77 19.27
N TRP A 37 16.76 -2.04 20.10
CA TRP A 37 17.44 -2.63 21.25
C TRP A 37 16.46 -3.26 22.25
N TYR A 38 15.29 -2.67 22.41
CA TYR A 38 14.26 -3.17 23.32
C TYR A 38 13.66 -4.46 22.76
N TYR A 39 13.34 -4.49 21.47
CA TYR A 39 12.86 -5.70 20.80
C TYR A 39 13.87 -6.85 20.89
N LEU A 40 15.15 -6.60 20.57
CA LEU A 40 16.20 -7.62 20.66
C LEU A 40 16.42 -8.10 22.10
N ASN A 41 16.28 -7.22 23.10
CA ASN A 41 16.32 -7.62 24.50
C ASN A 41 15.16 -8.57 24.84
N LEU A 42 13.95 -8.31 24.33
CA LEU A 42 12.81 -9.22 24.50
C LEU A 42 13.04 -10.59 23.87
N GLU A 43 13.75 -10.69 22.74
CA GLU A 43 14.12 -11.99 22.15
C GLU A 43 15.02 -12.84 23.06
N THR A 44 15.71 -12.23 24.03
CA THR A 44 16.52 -12.95 25.02
C THR A 44 15.73 -13.33 26.28
N SER A 45 14.52 -12.79 26.43
CA SER A 45 13.67 -12.99 27.59
C SER A 45 13.30 -14.47 27.76
N GLN A 46 13.53 -14.99 28.95
CA GLN A 46 13.09 -16.32 29.38
C GLN A 46 11.69 -16.28 30.01
N ALA A 47 11.00 -15.14 29.97
CA ALA A 47 9.66 -15.03 30.51
C ALA A 47 8.65 -15.76 29.61
N ASP A 48 7.75 -16.52 30.25
CA ASP A 48 6.64 -17.17 29.56
C ASP A 48 5.60 -16.16 29.07
N ARG A 49 5.50 -15.00 29.75
CA ARG A 49 4.51 -13.95 29.49
C ARG A 49 5.07 -12.55 29.73
N LEU A 50 4.55 -11.61 28.97
CA LEU A 50 4.66 -10.17 29.18
C LEU A 50 3.30 -9.62 29.66
N PRO A 51 3.24 -8.36 30.12
CA PRO A 51 1.97 -7.67 30.26
C PRO A 51 1.11 -7.78 28.99
N PRO A 52 -0.21 -8.06 29.09
CA PRO A 52 -1.07 -8.31 27.93
C PRO A 52 -1.01 -7.23 26.84
N GLU A 53 -0.90 -5.97 27.23
CA GLU A 53 -0.78 -4.83 26.31
C GLU A 53 0.48 -4.91 25.44
N LYS A 54 1.59 -5.40 26.01
CA LYS A 54 2.84 -5.59 25.27
C LYS A 54 2.77 -6.79 24.35
N GLU A 55 2.11 -7.86 24.78
CA GLU A 55 1.85 -9.04 23.95
C GLU A 55 1.00 -8.67 22.73
N ASP A 56 -0.07 -7.91 22.95
CA ASP A 56 -0.95 -7.42 21.89
C ASP A 56 -0.18 -6.53 20.90
N LEU A 57 0.56 -5.53 21.39
CA LEU A 57 1.38 -4.64 20.55
C LEU A 57 2.37 -5.44 19.68
N LEU A 58 3.12 -6.38 20.29
CA LEU A 58 4.13 -7.15 19.58
C LEU A 58 3.54 -8.11 18.54
N MET A 59 2.39 -8.73 18.83
CA MET A 59 1.73 -9.59 17.84
C MET A 59 1.16 -8.77 16.68
N ARG A 60 0.53 -7.63 16.99
CA ARG A 60 -0.01 -6.72 15.96
C ARG A 60 1.07 -6.08 15.09
N PHE A 61 2.26 -5.83 15.61
CA PHE A 61 3.41 -5.41 14.82
C PHE A 61 3.67 -6.39 13.65
N PHE A 62 3.54 -7.70 13.90
CA PHE A 62 3.64 -8.75 12.88
C PHE A 62 2.32 -9.05 12.16
N ALA A 63 1.29 -8.22 12.35
CA ALA A 63 -0.08 -8.44 11.89
C ALA A 63 -0.70 -9.78 12.34
N LEU A 64 -0.18 -10.40 13.41
CA LEU A 64 -0.71 -11.61 14.01
C LEU A 64 -1.80 -11.29 15.04
N ASP A 65 -2.79 -12.19 15.14
CA ASP A 65 -3.81 -12.11 16.20
C ASP A 65 -3.17 -12.50 17.54
N PRO A 66 -3.22 -11.65 18.58
CA PRO A 66 -2.69 -11.97 19.91
C PRO A 66 -3.24 -13.27 20.51
N ALA A 67 -4.43 -13.70 20.10
CA ALA A 67 -5.02 -14.98 20.51
C ALA A 67 -4.21 -16.21 20.07
N ILE A 68 -3.22 -16.05 19.18
CA ILE A 68 -2.32 -17.13 18.75
C ILE A 68 -1.25 -17.45 19.81
N LEU A 69 -0.88 -16.51 20.69
CA LEU A 69 0.21 -16.67 21.64
C LEU A 69 0.10 -17.90 22.55
N PRO A 70 -1.07 -18.21 23.15
CA PRO A 70 -1.23 -19.44 23.92
C PRO A 70 -0.92 -20.71 23.11
N GLN A 71 -1.26 -20.72 21.82
CA GLN A 71 -1.01 -21.86 20.94
C GLN A 71 0.48 -22.00 20.63
N LEU A 72 1.15 -20.89 20.28
CA LEU A 72 2.60 -20.86 20.03
C LEU A 72 3.40 -21.30 21.24
N ARG A 73 3.02 -20.85 22.45
CA ARG A 73 3.67 -21.22 23.72
C ARG A 73 3.67 -22.72 23.99
N THR A 74 2.66 -23.45 23.52
CA THR A 74 2.52 -24.89 23.76
C THR A 74 2.78 -25.73 22.52
N ALA A 75 3.21 -25.12 21.41
CA ALA A 75 3.47 -25.81 20.17
C ALA A 75 4.60 -26.83 20.34
N VAL A 76 4.44 -28.04 19.78
CA VAL A 76 5.53 -29.03 19.77
C VAL A 76 6.66 -28.58 18.85
N ASP A 77 6.31 -28.03 17.69
CA ASP A 77 7.22 -27.37 16.75
C ASP A 77 6.82 -25.90 16.60
N LEU A 78 7.57 -25.02 17.27
CA LEU A 78 7.32 -23.58 17.24
C LEU A 78 7.48 -23.00 15.83
N LYS A 79 8.46 -23.48 15.07
CA LYS A 79 8.74 -22.97 13.73
C LYS A 79 7.59 -23.28 12.78
N GLN A 80 7.08 -24.51 12.83
CA GLN A 80 5.91 -24.89 12.04
C GLN A 80 4.68 -24.09 12.48
N ALA A 81 4.41 -23.95 13.77
CA ALA A 81 3.25 -23.21 14.27
C ALA A 81 3.27 -21.72 13.87
N VAL A 82 4.45 -21.06 13.91
CA VAL A 82 4.62 -19.69 13.41
C VAL A 82 4.40 -19.64 11.90
N SER A 83 4.93 -20.59 11.14
CA SER A 83 4.72 -20.67 9.69
C SER A 83 3.23 -20.79 9.37
N ASP A 84 2.50 -21.65 10.07
CA ASP A 84 1.06 -21.84 9.87
C ASP A 84 0.27 -20.58 10.23
N ALA A 85 0.65 -19.87 11.29
CA ALA A 85 0.02 -18.59 11.66
C ALA A 85 0.24 -17.51 10.59
N MET A 86 1.45 -17.43 10.02
CA MET A 86 1.76 -16.50 8.92
C MET A 86 1.03 -16.89 7.63
N LEU A 87 0.90 -18.19 7.33
CA LEU A 87 0.11 -18.68 6.20
C LEU A 87 -1.37 -18.37 6.38
N ALA A 88 -1.93 -18.56 7.57
CA ALA A 88 -3.32 -18.22 7.88
C ALA A 88 -3.58 -16.71 7.73
N LEU A 89 -2.61 -15.86 8.08
CA LEU A 89 -2.67 -14.43 7.80
C LEU A 89 -2.71 -14.15 6.29
N LEU A 90 -1.82 -14.79 5.53
CA LEU A 90 -1.82 -14.67 4.07
C LEU A 90 -3.14 -15.13 3.47
N ASP A 91 -3.72 -16.23 3.94
CA ASP A 91 -5.02 -16.74 3.48
C ASP A 91 -6.17 -15.79 3.82
N LYS A 92 -6.17 -15.23 5.04
CA LYS A 92 -7.14 -14.22 5.47
C LYS A 92 -7.10 -12.98 4.56
N HIS A 93 -5.92 -12.57 4.12
CA HIS A 93 -5.72 -11.43 3.24
C HIS A 93 -5.52 -11.82 1.77
N ALA A 94 -5.66 -13.10 1.41
CA ALA A 94 -5.31 -13.60 0.08
C ALA A 94 -6.18 -12.98 -1.01
N TRP A 95 -7.42 -12.65 -0.68
CA TRP A 95 -8.27 -11.90 -1.60
C TRP A 95 -7.74 -10.48 -1.86
N GLN A 96 -7.28 -9.77 -0.83
CA GLN A 96 -6.71 -8.42 -0.98
C GLN A 96 -5.41 -8.47 -1.79
N PHE A 97 -4.51 -9.40 -1.48
CA PHE A 97 -3.27 -9.59 -2.23
C PHE A 97 -3.54 -9.97 -3.70
N ARG A 98 -4.43 -10.94 -3.95
CA ARG A 98 -4.84 -11.30 -5.32
C ARG A 98 -5.46 -10.12 -6.06
N ARG A 99 -6.27 -9.32 -5.37
CA ARG A 99 -6.87 -8.11 -5.94
C ARG A 99 -5.80 -7.12 -6.38
N MET A 100 -4.78 -6.85 -5.55
CA MET A 100 -3.68 -5.95 -5.89
C MET A 100 -2.83 -6.43 -7.08
N GLN A 101 -2.78 -7.74 -7.32
CA GLN A 101 -2.02 -8.35 -8.41
C GLN A 101 -2.84 -8.57 -9.69
N LEU A 102 -4.12 -8.17 -9.72
CA LEU A 102 -4.94 -8.32 -10.92
C LEU A 102 -4.30 -7.54 -12.09
N PRO A 103 -3.98 -8.21 -13.22
CA PRO A 103 -3.45 -7.55 -14.39
C PRO A 103 -4.59 -6.77 -15.08
N TRP A 104 -4.68 -5.47 -14.77
CA TRP A 104 -5.62 -4.59 -15.44
C TRP A 104 -5.16 -4.33 -16.87
N PRO A 105 -6.06 -4.35 -17.88
CA PRO A 105 -5.69 -3.95 -19.23
C PRO A 105 -5.16 -2.52 -19.23
N ASP A 106 -4.22 -2.23 -20.13
CA ASP A 106 -3.65 -0.90 -20.27
C ASP A 106 -4.75 0.12 -20.57
N SER A 107 -5.00 1.03 -19.62
CA SER A 107 -6.05 2.04 -19.76
C SER A 107 -5.75 3.04 -20.87
N ALA A 108 -4.49 3.22 -21.30
CA ALA A 108 -4.13 4.04 -22.46
C ALA A 108 -4.58 3.41 -23.77
N GLN A 109 -4.26 2.13 -23.97
CA GLN A 109 -4.66 1.40 -25.18
C GLN A 109 -6.19 1.34 -25.28
N VAL A 110 -6.86 1.02 -24.17
CA VAL A 110 -8.32 0.95 -24.16
C VAL A 110 -8.96 2.31 -24.43
N ALA A 111 -8.42 3.40 -23.86
CA ALA A 111 -8.99 4.73 -24.05
C ALA A 111 -8.94 5.24 -25.51
N GLN A 112 -8.09 4.66 -26.37
CA GLN A 112 -8.05 4.98 -27.81
C GLN A 112 -9.29 4.47 -28.55
N HIS A 113 -9.93 3.41 -28.04
CA HIS A 113 -11.09 2.79 -28.66
C HIS A 113 -12.42 3.44 -28.27
N PHE A 114 -12.42 4.29 -27.24
CA PHE A 114 -13.62 4.97 -26.78
C PHE A 114 -13.58 6.45 -27.17
N PRO A 115 -14.52 6.92 -28.00
CA PRO A 115 -14.65 8.35 -28.25
C PRO A 115 -15.01 9.02 -26.92
N SER A 116 -14.18 9.96 -26.48
CA SER A 116 -14.47 10.70 -25.26
C SER A 116 -15.70 11.56 -25.47
N ALA A 117 -16.78 11.19 -24.80
CA ALA A 117 -18.02 11.94 -24.86
C ALA A 117 -17.89 13.36 -24.29
N HIS A 118 -16.84 13.67 -23.51
CA HIS A 118 -16.75 14.86 -22.66
C HIS A 118 -15.39 15.58 -22.72
N ASN A 119 -14.75 15.67 -23.89
CA ASN A 119 -13.69 16.68 -24.04
C ASN A 119 -14.37 18.03 -24.31
N SER A 120 -14.76 18.73 -23.24
CA SER A 120 -15.45 20.03 -23.32
C SER A 120 -14.61 21.11 -24.00
N ASP A 121 -13.30 20.89 -24.06
CA ASP A 121 -12.33 21.76 -24.72
C ASP A 121 -11.74 21.05 -25.97
N PRO A 122 -12.08 21.51 -27.18
CA PRO A 122 -11.57 20.93 -28.43
C PRO A 122 -10.06 21.09 -28.64
N ALA A 123 -9.42 22.06 -27.96
CA ALA A 123 -7.99 22.32 -28.09
C ALA A 123 -7.14 21.49 -27.10
N ALA A 124 -7.77 20.83 -26.12
CA ALA A 124 -7.08 19.98 -25.16
C ALA A 124 -6.49 18.72 -25.83
N LYS A 125 -5.17 18.54 -25.69
CA LYS A 125 -4.42 17.37 -26.16
C LYS A 125 -4.59 16.17 -25.25
N PHE A 126 -4.77 16.42 -23.95
CA PHE A 126 -5.00 15.39 -22.94
C PHE A 126 -6.33 15.61 -22.21
N ARG A 127 -6.96 14.53 -21.77
CA ARG A 127 -8.16 14.58 -20.92
C ARG A 127 -7.74 14.50 -19.45
N TYR A 128 -8.63 14.89 -18.54
CA TYR A 128 -8.38 14.67 -17.11
C TYR A 128 -8.21 13.18 -16.76
N ALA A 129 -8.86 12.28 -17.50
CA ALA A 129 -8.63 10.84 -17.40
C ALA A 129 -7.18 10.45 -17.75
N ASP A 130 -6.58 11.11 -18.74
CA ASP A 130 -5.18 10.89 -19.10
C ASP A 130 -4.23 11.45 -18.03
N LEU A 131 -4.58 12.57 -17.39
CA LEU A 131 -3.83 13.11 -16.23
C LEU A 131 -3.88 12.13 -15.05
N LEU A 132 -5.06 11.60 -14.71
CA LEU A 132 -5.23 10.61 -13.65
C LEU A 132 -4.40 9.36 -13.91
N ARG A 133 -4.45 8.83 -15.13
CA ARG A 133 -3.64 7.67 -15.54
C ARG A 133 -2.14 7.99 -15.48
N PHE A 134 -1.73 9.16 -15.97
CA PHE A 134 -0.33 9.60 -15.94
C PHE A 134 0.20 9.64 -14.51
N LEU A 135 -0.53 10.25 -13.58
CA LEU A 135 -0.14 10.30 -12.17
C LEU A 135 -0.03 8.88 -11.59
N ARG A 136 -1.03 8.01 -11.79
CA ARG A 136 -0.99 6.66 -11.24
C ARG A 136 0.19 5.84 -11.76
N VAL A 137 0.39 5.82 -13.08
CA VAL A 137 1.37 4.93 -13.73
C VAL A 137 2.78 5.49 -13.61
N THR A 138 2.96 6.78 -13.89
CA THR A 138 4.28 7.38 -14.09
C THR A 138 4.84 7.94 -12.79
N ILE A 139 4.03 8.68 -12.04
CA ILE A 139 4.45 9.36 -10.80
C ILE A 139 4.35 8.40 -9.62
N LEU A 140 3.15 7.92 -9.32
CA LEU A 140 2.86 7.11 -8.12
C LEU A 140 3.30 5.65 -8.26
N LYS A 141 3.37 5.14 -9.49
CA LYS A 141 3.68 3.74 -9.83
C LYS A 141 2.81 2.74 -9.05
N LYS A 142 1.51 3.04 -8.94
CA LYS A 142 0.54 2.24 -8.18
C LYS A 142 -0.37 1.41 -9.09
N PRO A 143 -0.84 0.24 -8.65
CA PRO A 143 -1.88 -0.50 -9.36
C PRO A 143 -3.22 0.24 -9.29
N VAL A 144 -4.13 -0.08 -10.23
CA VAL A 144 -5.50 0.46 -10.31
C VAL A 144 -6.22 0.37 -8.96
N VAL A 145 -6.05 -0.76 -8.27
CA VAL A 145 -6.73 -1.05 -7.00
C VAL A 145 -6.34 -0.07 -5.89
N SER A 146 -5.08 0.38 -5.84
CA SER A 146 -4.64 1.32 -4.80
C SER A 146 -5.35 2.67 -4.91
N LEU A 147 -5.49 3.20 -6.13
CA LEU A 147 -6.18 4.47 -6.33
C LEU A 147 -7.71 4.29 -6.24
N ALA A 148 -8.23 3.14 -6.66
CA ALA A 148 -9.63 2.81 -6.45
C ALA A 148 -9.99 2.80 -4.95
N ASP A 149 -9.16 2.19 -4.11
CA ASP A 149 -9.33 2.19 -2.66
C ASP A 149 -9.21 3.61 -2.07
N TYR A 150 -8.27 4.42 -2.55
CA TYR A 150 -8.11 5.82 -2.12
C TYR A 150 -9.39 6.65 -2.36
N PHE A 151 -10.06 6.45 -3.50
CA PHE A 151 -11.30 7.14 -3.84
C PHE A 151 -12.56 6.42 -3.35
N ASP A 152 -12.44 5.34 -2.58
CA ASP A 152 -13.55 4.48 -2.15
C ASP A 152 -14.44 4.01 -3.33
N LEU A 153 -13.80 3.58 -4.41
CA LEU A 153 -14.44 3.12 -5.64
C LEU A 153 -14.16 1.64 -5.90
N PRO A 154 -15.12 0.90 -6.50
CA PRO A 154 -14.81 -0.40 -7.08
C PRO A 154 -13.72 -0.26 -8.17
N PRO A 155 -12.69 -1.12 -8.20
CA PRO A 155 -11.58 -1.00 -9.15
C PRO A 155 -11.99 -0.88 -10.63
N LEU A 156 -13.05 -1.59 -11.04
CA LEU A 156 -13.57 -1.50 -12.40
C LEU A 156 -14.12 -0.10 -12.73
N ILE A 157 -14.77 0.54 -11.76
CA ILE A 157 -15.34 1.89 -11.94
C ILE A 157 -14.20 2.91 -12.06
N TYR A 158 -13.20 2.84 -11.18
CA TYR A 158 -12.02 3.68 -11.28
C TYR A 158 -11.29 3.48 -12.63
N TRP A 159 -11.10 2.23 -13.06
CA TRP A 159 -10.48 1.94 -14.36
C TRP A 159 -11.31 2.46 -15.55
N GLN A 160 -12.65 2.40 -15.48
CA GLN A 160 -13.54 3.00 -16.48
C GLN A 160 -13.41 4.54 -16.53
N MET A 161 -13.06 5.18 -15.42
CA MET A 161 -12.75 6.62 -15.40
C MET A 161 -11.41 6.93 -16.05
N GLU A 162 -10.36 6.14 -15.79
CA GLU A 162 -9.06 6.29 -16.49
C GLU A 162 -9.16 6.07 -18.01
N THR A 163 -10.07 5.22 -18.44
CA THR A 163 -10.33 4.98 -19.87
C THR A 163 -11.29 6.00 -20.49
N ALA A 164 -11.70 7.01 -19.73
CA ALA A 164 -12.68 8.04 -20.12
C ALA A 164 -14.06 7.51 -20.55
N GLN A 165 -14.39 6.27 -20.19
CA GLN A 165 -15.74 5.69 -20.37
C GLN A 165 -16.73 6.26 -19.35
N LYS A 166 -16.24 6.68 -18.18
CA LYS A 166 -16.99 7.42 -17.16
C LYS A 166 -16.31 8.76 -16.88
N PRO A 167 -17.09 9.84 -16.64
CA PRO A 167 -16.51 11.10 -16.20
C PRO A 167 -15.89 10.94 -14.80
N LEU A 168 -14.86 11.73 -14.53
CA LEU A 168 -14.33 11.89 -13.19
C LEU A 168 -15.33 12.61 -12.30
N THR A 169 -15.31 12.29 -11.00
CA THR A 169 -16.07 13.03 -9.99
C THR A 169 -15.41 14.38 -9.71
N ALA A 170 -16.16 15.30 -9.10
CA ALA A 170 -15.61 16.59 -8.67
C ALA A 170 -14.43 16.42 -7.69
N ASP A 171 -14.52 15.44 -6.79
CA ASP A 171 -13.47 15.14 -5.80
C ASP A 171 -12.18 14.66 -6.47
N MET A 172 -12.28 13.81 -7.50
CA MET A 172 -11.10 13.38 -8.26
C MET A 172 -10.48 14.54 -9.05
N VAL A 173 -11.29 15.48 -9.57
CA VAL A 173 -10.78 16.69 -10.24
C VAL A 173 -10.12 17.64 -9.23
N ALA A 174 -10.69 17.79 -8.04
CA ALA A 174 -10.08 18.55 -6.95
C ALA A 174 -8.76 17.92 -6.49
N TRP A 175 -8.72 16.60 -6.36
CA TRP A 175 -7.49 15.86 -6.07
C TRP A 175 -6.43 16.05 -7.16
N LEU A 176 -6.80 16.00 -8.45
CA LEU A 176 -5.86 16.29 -9.54
C LEU A 176 -5.25 17.69 -9.41
N LYS A 177 -6.06 18.67 -9.06
CA LYS A 177 -5.63 20.06 -8.84
C LYS A 177 -4.69 20.18 -7.65
N GLU A 178 -5.00 19.51 -6.56
CA GLU A 178 -4.18 19.48 -5.35
C GLU A 178 -2.83 18.81 -5.61
N VAL A 179 -2.83 17.62 -6.21
CA VAL A 179 -1.62 16.87 -6.51
C VAL A 179 -0.76 17.62 -7.52
N LEU A 180 -1.34 18.21 -8.55
CA LEU A 180 -0.58 19.01 -9.51
C LEU A 180 -0.32 20.45 -9.03
N ASN A 181 -0.75 20.79 -7.80
CA ASN A 181 -0.74 22.11 -7.21
C ASN A 181 -1.07 23.24 -8.20
N THR A 182 -2.28 23.14 -8.74
CA THR A 182 -2.82 24.12 -9.66
C THR A 182 -4.30 24.33 -9.43
N ASP A 183 -4.77 25.56 -9.65
CA ASP A 183 -6.20 25.84 -9.70
C ASP A 183 -6.80 25.53 -11.08
N ASP A 184 -5.97 25.43 -12.12
CA ASP A 184 -6.39 25.21 -13.51
C ASP A 184 -5.61 24.07 -14.19
N LEU A 185 -6.32 22.95 -14.42
CA LEU A 185 -5.78 21.78 -15.10
C LEU A 185 -5.50 22.01 -16.59
N ARG A 186 -5.98 23.13 -17.18
CA ARG A 186 -5.76 23.43 -18.61
C ARG A 186 -4.29 23.50 -19.00
N GLN A 187 -3.43 23.95 -18.09
CA GLN A 187 -1.99 24.01 -18.35
C GLN A 187 -1.39 22.62 -18.67
N TYR A 188 -1.95 21.57 -18.06
CA TYR A 188 -1.54 20.19 -18.32
C TYR A 188 -2.28 19.60 -19.53
N THR A 189 -3.58 19.88 -19.67
CA THR A 189 -4.35 19.32 -20.80
C THR A 189 -3.95 19.89 -22.15
N HIS A 190 -3.37 21.10 -22.20
CA HIS A 190 -2.86 21.74 -23.42
C HIS A 190 -1.36 21.52 -23.65
N ALA A 191 -0.66 20.86 -22.72
CA ALA A 191 0.77 20.59 -22.85
C ALA A 191 1.07 19.74 -24.09
N ASP A 192 2.27 19.93 -24.65
CA ASP A 192 2.82 19.01 -25.66
C ASP A 192 3.37 17.74 -25.03
N ASP A 193 3.97 17.88 -23.84
CA ASP A 193 4.58 16.81 -23.07
C ASP A 193 4.17 16.95 -21.59
N LEU A 194 3.34 16.01 -21.11
CA LEU A 194 2.89 15.98 -19.72
C LEU A 194 4.04 15.79 -18.74
N MET A 195 5.05 14.99 -19.09
CA MET A 195 6.17 14.73 -18.18
C MET A 195 6.97 16.00 -17.97
N ALA A 196 7.36 16.66 -19.05
CA ALA A 196 8.17 17.87 -18.96
C ALA A 196 7.47 18.99 -18.16
N VAL A 197 6.16 19.17 -18.34
CA VAL A 197 5.39 20.19 -17.60
C VAL A 197 5.23 19.82 -16.13
N VAL A 198 5.06 18.54 -15.81
CA VAL A 198 4.98 18.07 -14.42
C VAL A 198 6.35 18.18 -13.74
N ASP A 199 7.44 17.77 -14.38
CA ASP A 199 8.81 17.88 -13.84
C ASP A 199 9.18 19.35 -13.56
N GLN A 200 8.85 20.28 -14.46
CA GLN A 200 9.04 21.71 -14.22
C GLN A 200 8.23 22.21 -13.02
N ALA A 201 7.03 21.67 -12.79
CA ALA A 201 6.24 22.01 -11.60
C ALA A 201 6.85 21.42 -10.31
N TYR A 202 7.42 20.22 -10.37
CA TYR A 202 8.15 19.60 -9.26
C TYR A 202 9.42 20.37 -8.89
N ASP A 203 10.25 20.73 -9.87
CA ASP A 203 11.51 21.46 -9.64
C ASP A 203 11.29 22.86 -9.06
N ASN A 204 10.13 23.47 -9.34
CA ASN A 204 9.71 24.74 -8.77
C ASN A 204 9.05 24.60 -7.38
N GLY A 205 9.04 23.41 -6.78
CA GLY A 205 8.49 23.14 -5.44
C GLY A 205 6.96 23.14 -5.39
N THR A 206 6.30 22.91 -6.53
CA THR A 206 4.86 23.07 -6.67
C THR A 206 4.15 21.76 -6.35
N VAL A 207 4.64 20.60 -6.78
CA VAL A 207 3.92 19.33 -6.57
C VAL A 207 4.17 18.73 -5.16
N MET A 208 3.10 18.32 -4.47
CA MET A 208 3.19 17.63 -3.17
C MET A 208 3.86 16.26 -3.29
N ASP A 209 4.77 15.94 -2.36
CA ASP A 209 5.27 14.59 -2.14
C ASP A 209 4.12 13.67 -1.68
N LEU A 210 3.86 12.61 -2.44
CA LEU A 210 2.89 11.53 -2.11
C LEU A 210 3.60 10.21 -1.81
#